data_AF-A0A938ZXH9-F1
#
_entry.id   AF-A0A938ZXH9-F1
#
_cell.length_a   1.000
_cell.length_b   1.000
_cell.length_c   1.000
_cell.angle_alpha   90.00
_cell.angle_beta   90.00
_cell.angle_gamma   90.00
#
_symmetry.space_group_name_H-M   'P 1'
#
loop_
_entity.id
_entity.type
_entity.pdbx_description
1 polymer ?
#
loop_
_entity_poly.entity_id
_entity_poly.type
_entity_poly.pdbx_seq_one_letter_code
_entity_poly.pdbx_strand_id
1 'polypeptide(L)' 'MNLQEIINSIESLPTEERDYLFEFLRKKKEESRGDNFWEGLQKFRKVIQSEGIIFTDDDFADLRDRSVGREIEL' A
#
# COMPACT_ATOMS: atom_id res chain seq x y z
N MET A 1 13.45 26.40 -4.05
CA MET A 1 12.46 26.36 -2.97
C MET A 1 12.82 25.21 -2.03
N ASN A 2 13.13 25.51 -0.77
CA ASN A 2 13.44 24.51 0.26
C ASN A 2 12.21 24.23 1.14
N LEU A 3 12.27 23.20 1.99
CA LEU A 3 11.13 22.81 2.84
C LEU A 3 10.68 23.94 3.77
N GLN A 4 11.62 24.73 4.30
CA GLN A 4 11.30 25.85 5.19
C GLN A 4 10.52 26.96 4.47
N GLU A 5 10.89 27.26 3.23
CA GLU A 5 10.18 28.25 2.39
C GLU A 5 8.73 27.81 2.09
N ILE A 6 8.50 26.50 1.91
CA ILE A 6 7.17 25.94 1.72
C ILE A 6 6.34 26.05 3.00
N ILE A 7 6.91 25.70 4.16
CA ILE A 7 6.23 25.78 5.45
C ILE A 7 5.81 27.22 5.74
N ASN A 8 6.71 28.19 5.57
CA ASN A 8 6.41 29.60 5.78
C ASN A 8 5.29 30.10 4.85
N SER A 9 5.25 29.60 3.62
CA SER A 9 4.19 29.94 2.65
C SER A 9 2.83 29.38 3.08
N ILE A 10 2.79 28.14 3.61
CA ILE A 10 1.56 27.52 4.12
C ILE A 10 1.06 28.24 5.38
N GLU A 11 1.96 28.67 6.27
CA GLU A 11 1.60 29.42 7.47
C GLU A 11 1.00 30.79 7.18
N SER A 12 1.35 31.38 6.03
CA SER A 12 0.81 32.67 5.57
C SER A 12 -0.58 32.58 4.95
N LEU A 13 -1.09 31.36 4.68
CA LEU A 13 -2.42 31.17 4.11
C LEU A 13 -3.53 31.45 5.12
N PRO A 14 -4.70 31.93 4.66
CA PRO A 14 -5.91 31.94 5.48
C PRO A 14 -6.24 30.54 6.00
N THR A 15 -6.85 30.47 7.19
CA THR A 15 -7.20 29.20 7.85
C THR A 15 -7.98 28.26 6.93
N GLU A 16 -8.96 28.79 6.20
CA GLU A 16 -9.83 28.02 5.29
C GLU A 16 -9.05 27.38 4.13
N GLU A 17 -8.11 28.11 3.53
CA GLU A 17 -7.26 27.61 2.46
C GLU A 17 -6.27 26.57 2.97
N ARG A 18 -5.75 26.77 4.18
CA ARG A 18 -4.86 25.81 4.85
C ARG A 18 -5.59 24.51 5.19
N ASP A 19 -6.82 24.59 5.69
CA ASP A 19 -7.65 23.42 5.98
C ASP A 19 -7.99 22.65 4.70
N TYR A 20 -8.32 23.36 3.62
CA TYR A 20 -8.51 22.74 2.30
C TYR A 20 -7.25 22.03 1.80
N LEU A 21 -6.08 22.69 1.91
CA LEU A 21 -4.80 22.11 1.50
C LEU A 21 -4.50 20.81 2.27
N PHE A 22 -4.72 20.79 3.58
CA PHE A 22 -4.49 19.58 4.37
C PHE A 22 -5.43 18.44 4.02
N GLU A 23 -6.71 18.72 3.78
CA GLU A 23 -7.66 17.69 3.31
C GLU A 23 -7.29 17.16 1.92
N PHE A 24 -6.87 18.04 1.02
CA PHE A 24 -6.37 17.64 -0.30
C PHE A 24 -5.16 16.71 -0.20
N LEU A 25 -4.17 17.07 0.63
CA LEU A 25 -2.97 16.26 0.86
C LEU A 25 -3.30 14.92 1.52
N ARG A 26 -4.24 14.90 2.48
CA ARG A 26 -4.73 13.67 3.11
C ARG A 26 -5.33 12.72 2.07
N LYS A 27 -6.23 13.23 1.22
CA LYS A 27 -6.87 12.44 0.16
C LYS A 27 -5.85 11.91 -0.84
N LYS A 28 -4.87 12.73 -1.25
CA LYS A 28 -3.78 12.29 -2.14
C LYS A 28 -2.95 11.17 -1.52
N LYS A 29 -2.65 11.26 -0.23
CA LYS A 29 -1.94 10.21 0.50
C LYS A 29 -2.77 8.91 0.54
N GLU A 30 -4.08 9.02 0.77
CA GLU A 30 -4.99 7.87 0.73
C GLU A 30 -5.06 7.21 -0.65
N GLU A 31 -5.17 8.01 -1.72
CA GLU A 31 -5.12 7.53 -3.11
C GLU A 31 -3.81 6.77 -3.37
N SER A 32 -2.66 7.28 -2.91
CA SER A 32 -1.36 6.63 -3.07
C SER A 32 -1.14 5.38 -2.20
N ARG A 33 -2.03 5.08 -1.24
CA ARG A 33 -1.86 3.87 -0.39
C ARG A 33 -1.91 2.59 -1.22
N GLY A 34 -2.75 2.55 -2.26
CA GLY A 34 -2.83 1.41 -3.18
C GLY A 34 -1.51 1.18 -3.91
N ASP A 35 -0.91 2.26 -4.43
CA ASP A 35 0.37 2.20 -5.13
C ASP A 35 1.51 1.78 -4.20
N ASN A 36 1.59 2.36 -3.00
CA ASN A 36 2.59 2.01 -2.00
C ASN A 36 2.46 0.54 -1.53
N PHE A 37 1.22 0.03 -1.43
CA PHE A 37 0.98 -1.37 -1.13
C PHE A 37 1.48 -2.28 -2.26
N TRP A 38 1.19 -1.92 -3.51
CA TRP A 38 1.66 -2.67 -4.68
C TRP A 38 3.19 -2.71 -4.78
N GLU A 39 3.85 -1.56 -4.59
CA GLU A 39 5.31 -1.50 -4.53
C GLU A 39 5.88 -2.36 -3.38
N GLY A 40 5.22 -2.35 -2.22
CA GLY A 40 5.58 -3.20 -1.08
C GLY A 40 5.49 -4.69 -1.43
N LEU A 41 4.40 -5.10 -2.10
CA LEU A 41 4.21 -6.48 -2.53
C LEU A 41 5.26 -6.91 -3.57
N GLN A 42 5.61 -6.03 -4.50
CA GLN A 42 6.68 -6.29 -5.46
C GLN A 42 8.05 -6.45 -4.79
N LYS A 43 8.37 -5.62 -3.78
CA LYS A 43 9.59 -5.75 -2.98
C LYS A 43 9.61 -7.07 -2.21
N PHE A 44 8.51 -7.41 -1.54
CA PHE A 44 8.36 -8.69 -0.85
C PHE A 44 8.60 -9.88 -1.80
N ARG A 45 7.96 -9.88 -2.97
CA ARG A 45 8.15 -10.94 -3.98
C ARG A 45 9.61 -11.08 -4.41
N LYS A 46 10.33 -9.96 -4.62
CA LYS A 46 11.75 -9.98 -4.98
C LYS A 46 12.61 -10.62 -3.88
N VAL A 47 12.34 -10.31 -2.61
CA VAL A 47 13.08 -10.88 -1.47
C VAL A 47 12.87 -12.39 -1.39
N ILE A 48 11.62 -12.85 -1.39
CA ILE A 48 11.27 -14.29 -1.40
C ILE A 48 12.00 -15.03 -2.53
N GLN A 49 11.99 -14.47 -3.74
CA GLN A 49 12.68 -15.06 -4.90
C GLN A 49 14.21 -15.09 -4.71
N SER A 50 14.81 -14.03 -4.17
CA SER A 50 16.25 -13.96 -3.93
C SER A 50 16.73 -14.93 -2.85
N GLU A 51 15.86 -15.23 -1.89
CA GLU A 51 16.11 -16.20 -0.83
C GLU A 51 15.83 -17.64 -1.28
N GLY A 52 15.34 -17.84 -2.51
CA GLY A 52 15.01 -19.16 -3.05
C GLY A 52 13.81 -19.81 -2.37
N ILE A 53 12.96 -19.02 -1.69
CA ILE A 53 11.73 -19.51 -1.06
C ILE A 53 10.72 -19.84 -2.16
N ILE A 54 10.30 -21.10 -2.22
CA ILE A 54 9.30 -21.59 -3.17
C ILE A 54 8.02 -21.87 -2.40
N PHE A 55 6.94 -21.20 -2.82
CA PHE A 55 5.60 -21.53 -2.35
C PHE A 55 4.99 -22.59 -3.28
N THR A 56 4.47 -23.64 -2.67
CA THR A 56 3.75 -24.74 -3.32
C THR A 56 2.28 -24.73 -2.89
N ASP A 57 1.43 -25.49 -3.56
CA ASP A 57 0.02 -25.60 -3.18
C ASP A 57 -0.15 -26.21 -1.77
N ASP A 58 0.80 -27.03 -1.31
CA ASP A 58 0.77 -27.65 0.03
C ASP A 58 0.91 -26.61 1.14
N ASP A 59 1.67 -25.53 0.93
CA ASP A 59 1.86 -24.46 1.92
C ASP A 59 0.55 -23.70 2.25
N PHE A 60 -0.45 -23.82 1.37
CA PHE A 60 -1.76 -23.20 1.54
C PHE A 60 -2.88 -24.24 1.73
N ALA A 61 -2.51 -25.51 1.94
CA ALA A 61 -3.46 -26.62 2.05
C ALA A 61 -4.51 -26.39 3.14
N ASP A 62 -4.10 -25.86 4.29
CA ASP A 62 -4.93 -25.63 5.47
C ASP A 62 -5.69 -24.29 5.43
N LEU A 63 -5.30 -23.39 4.51
CA LEU A 63 -6.03 -22.16 4.24
C LEU A 63 -7.18 -22.37 3.26
N ARG A 64 -7.12 -23.45 2.46
CA ARG A 64 -8.19 -23.85 1.56
C ARG A 64 -9.22 -24.67 2.32
N ASP A 65 -10.47 -24.24 2.27
CA ASP A 65 -11.58 -25.06 2.75
C ASP A 65 -11.80 -26.24 1.80
N ARG A 66 -11.48 -27.45 2.28
CA ARG A 66 -11.61 -28.72 1.56
C ARG A 66 -12.87 -29.50 1.96
N SER A 67 -13.86 -28.83 2.55
CA SER A 67 -15.14 -29.46 2.86
C SER A 67 -15.87 -29.94 1.60
N VAL A 68 -16.76 -30.92 1.79
CA VAL A 68 -17.51 -31.57 0.72
C VAL A 68 -18.25 -30.53 -0.12
N GLY A 69 -18.05 -30.53 -1.44
CA GLY A 69 -18.65 -29.60 -2.40
C GLY A 69 -17.82 -28.35 -2.70
N ARG A 70 -16.59 -28.24 -2.17
CA ARG A 70 -15.61 -27.18 -2.48
C ARG A 70 -14.33 -27.71 -3.14
N GLU A 71 -14.34 -28.95 -3.59
CA GLU A 71 -13.23 -29.56 -4.32
C GLU A 71 -13.05 -28.89 -5.70
N ILE A 72 -11.80 -28.75 -6.14
CA ILE A 72 -11.46 -28.21 -7.48
C ILE A 72 -10.64 -29.28 -8.20
N GLU A 73 -10.99 -29.58 -9.45
CA GLU A 73 -10.12 -30.36 -10.34
C GLU A 73 -8.95 -29.49 -10.80
N LEU A 74 -7.73 -29.91 -10.45
CA LEU A 74 -6.47 -29.27 -10.86
C LEU A 74 -6.01 -29.77 -12.23
#